data_AF-A0A418RT68-F1
#
_entry.id   AF-A0A418RT68-F1
#
_cell.length_a   1.000
_cell.length_b   1.000
_cell.length_c   1.000
_cell.angle_alpha   90.00
_cell.angle_beta   90.00
_cell.angle_gamma   90.00
#
_symmetry.space_group_name_H-M   'P 1'
#
loop_
_entity.id
_entity.type
_entity.pdbx_description
1 polymer ?
#
loop_
_entity_poly.entity_id
_entity_poly.type
_entity_poly.pdbx_seq_one_letter_code
_entity_poly.pdbx_strand_id
1 'polypeptide(L)' 'MNIKYGLLDKPGNIVDSDEFQEMVAINAYYKAEKRGLEPNHEIDDWIEAEQDITNQLLSKPK' A
#
# COMPACT_ATOMS: atom_id res chain seq x y z
N MET A 1 15.05 10.11 -9.26
CA MET A 1 15.53 8.77 -8.87
C MET A 1 14.27 7.95 -8.61
N ASN A 2 13.93 7.01 -9.50
CA ASN A 2 12.70 6.20 -9.38
C ASN A 2 13.00 5.04 -8.44
N ILE A 3 12.80 5.22 -7.14
CA ILE A 3 12.90 4.13 -6.19
C ILE A 3 11.52 3.48 -6.17
N LYS A 4 11.37 2.39 -6.92
CA LYS A 4 10.07 1.76 -7.17
C LYS A 4 9.34 1.35 -5.87
N TYR A 5 10.10 1.13 -4.78
CA TYR A 5 9.57 0.78 -3.46
C TYR A 5 10.40 1.32 -2.29
N GLY A 6 11.23 2.34 -2.52
CA GLY A 6 11.84 3.14 -1.45
C GLY A 6 11.03 4.42 -1.30
N LEU A 7 9.82 4.28 -0.75
CA LEU A 7 8.94 5.43 -0.52
C LEU A 7 9.43 6.20 0.70
N LEU A 8 9.40 7.53 0.61
CA LEU A 8 9.84 8.39 1.70
C LEU A 8 8.67 8.64 2.65
N ASP A 9 8.70 8.08 3.86
CA ASP A 9 7.79 8.48 4.94
C ASP A 9 8.50 9.54 5.81
N LYS A 10 8.03 10.80 5.79
CA LYS A 10 8.67 11.97 6.45
C LYS A 10 9.98 12.41 5.75
N PRO A 11 10.55 13.61 6.03
CA PRO A 11 11.80 14.02 5.39
C PRO A 11 12.96 13.20 5.96
N GLY A 12 13.24 12.06 5.34
CA GLY A 12 14.49 11.30 5.54
C GLY A 12 14.35 9.83 5.89
N ASN A 13 13.15 9.27 6.07
CA ASN A 13 13.00 7.84 6.33
C ASN A 13 12.60 7.10 5.05
N ILE A 14 13.40 6.10 4.69
CA ILE A 14 13.14 5.22 3.55
C ILE A 14 12.29 4.09 4.09
N VAL A 15 11.02 4.05 3.70
CA VAL A 15 10.19 2.86 3.89
C VAL A 15 10.84 1.76 3.06
N ASP A 16 11.22 0.67 3.72
CA ASP A 16 11.77 -0.49 3.05
C ASP A 16 10.68 -1.14 2.16
N SER A 17 11.11 -1.78 1.09
CA SER A 17 10.22 -2.48 0.16
C SER A 17 9.38 -3.53 0.87
N ASP A 18 9.95 -4.19 1.89
CA ASP A 18 9.26 -5.23 2.66
C ASP A 18 8.15 -4.64 3.54
N GLU A 19 8.41 -3.51 4.21
CA GLU A 19 7.42 -2.80 5.02
C GLU A 19 6.28 -2.25 4.15
N PHE A 20 6.61 -1.71 2.97
CA PHE A 20 5.60 -1.29 2.01
C PHE A 20 4.71 -2.45 1.55
N GLN A 21 5.31 -3.60 1.21
CA GLN A 21 4.57 -4.79 0.79
C GLN A 21 3.68 -5.33 1.89
N GLU A 22 4.13 -5.31 3.15
CA GLU A 22 3.31 -5.73 4.30
C GLU A 22 2.09 -4.83 4.48
N MET A 23 2.26 -3.51 4.42
CA MET A 23 1.14 -2.55 4.49
C MET A 23 0.13 -2.76 3.36
N VAL A 24 0.61 -2.99 2.13
CA VAL A 24 -0.24 -3.27 0.97
C VAL A 24 -1.00 -4.58 1.15
N ALA A 25 -0.32 -5.65 1.58
CA ALA A 25 -0.95 -6.96 1.77
C ALA A 25 -2.05 -6.92 2.84
N ILE A 26 -1.81 -6.23 3.97
CA ILE A 26 -2.80 -6.05 5.04
C ILE A 26 -4.02 -5.27 4.53
N ASN A 27 -3.79 -4.17 3.78
CA ASN A 27 -4.89 -3.36 3.25
C ASN A 27 -5.71 -4.13 2.20
N ALA A 28 -5.04 -4.84 1.27
CA ALA A 28 -5.69 -5.70 0.29
C ALA A 28 -6.52 -6.81 0.95
N TYR A 29 -6.00 -7.43 2.02
CA TYR A 29 -6.76 -8.40 2.81
C TYR A 29 -8.04 -7.80 3.39
N TYR A 30 -7.98 -6.60 4.00
CA TYR A 30 -9.19 -5.96 4.54
C TYR A 30 -10.18 -5.54 3.46
N LYS A 31 -9.72 -5.19 2.25
CA LYS A 31 -10.61 -4.94 1.11
C LYS A 31 -11.33 -6.22 0.70
N ALA A 32 -10.61 -7.32 0.53
CA ALA A 32 -11.18 -8.63 0.22
C ALA A 32 -12.15 -9.10 1.33
N GLU A 33 -11.80 -8.93 2.61
CA GLU A 33 -12.62 -9.33 3.75
C GLU A 33 -13.97 -8.59 3.77
N LYS A 34 -14.00 -7.28 3.46
CA LYS A 34 -15.23 -6.49 3.40
C LYS A 34 -16.25 -6.99 2.37
N ARG A 35 -15.78 -7.67 1.31
CA ARG A 35 -16.59 -8.29 0.27
C ARG A 35 -16.76 -9.81 0.46
N GLY A 36 -16.35 -10.34 1.61
CA GLY A 36 -16.52 -11.77 1.95
C GLY A 36 -15.51 -12.69 1.27
N LEU A 37 -14.31 -12.20 0.96
CA LEU A 37 -13.21 -12.95 0.32
C LEU A 37 -13.63 -13.61 -1.00
N GLU A 38 -14.50 -12.97 -1.78
CA GLU A 38 -14.92 -13.49 -3.07
C GLU A 38 -13.69 -13.60 -4.02
N PRO A 39 -13.56 -14.67 -4.83
CA PRO A 39 -12.42 -14.84 -5.72
C PRO A 39 -12.46 -13.91 -6.93
N ASN A 40 -11.34 -13.75 -7.64
CA ASN A 40 -11.15 -12.96 -8.88
C ASN A 40 -11.06 -11.44 -8.71
N HIS A 41 -10.81 -10.93 -7.51
CA HIS A 41 -10.59 -9.51 -7.25
C HIS A 41 -9.26 -9.25 -6.53
N GLU A 42 -8.42 -10.28 -6.38
CA GLU A 42 -7.19 -10.22 -5.61
C GLU A 42 -6.21 -9.18 -6.17
N ILE A 43 -6.17 -9.06 -7.50
CA ILE A 43 -5.34 -8.09 -8.21
C ILE A 43 -5.87 -6.67 -8.02
N ASP A 44 -7.19 -6.48 -8.12
CA ASP A 44 -7.81 -5.16 -7.94
C ASP A 44 -7.64 -4.68 -6.50
N ASP A 45 -7.87 -5.56 -5.52
CA ASP A 45 -7.67 -5.30 -4.09
C ASP A 45 -6.21 -4.90 -3.81
N TRP A 46 -5.25 -5.56 -4.47
CA TRP A 46 -3.82 -5.21 -4.37
C TRP A 46 -3.49 -3.86 -5.00
N ILE A 47 -3.97 -3.58 -6.22
CA ILE A 47 -3.71 -2.32 -6.93
C ILE A 47 -4.27 -1.12 -6.15
N GLU A 48 -5.50 -1.25 -5.63
CA GLU A 48 -6.08 -0.22 -4.80
C GLU A 48 -5.31 -0.04 -3.49
N ALA A 49 -4.87 -1.12 -2.85
CA ALA A 49 -4.06 -1.05 -1.64
C ALA A 49 -2.72 -0.36 -1.89
N GLU A 50 -2.02 -0.66 -2.99
CA GLU A 50 -0.79 0.06 -3.38
C GLU A 50 -1.03 1.57 -3.53
N GLN A 51 -2.14 1.96 -4.16
CA GLN A 51 -2.51 3.37 -4.33
C GLN A 51 -2.84 4.03 -2.98
N ASP A 52 -3.62 3.36 -2.13
CA ASP A 52 -4.01 3.88 -0.81
C ASP A 52 -2.79 4.10 0.08
N ILE A 53 -1.88 3.12 0.16
CA ILE A 53 -0.65 3.24 0.96
C ILE A 53 0.27 4.30 0.37
N THR A 54 0.46 4.32 -0.96
CA THR A 54 1.25 5.36 -1.63
C THR A 54 0.70 6.76 -1.32
N ASN A 55 -0.62 6.94 -1.40
CA ASN A 55 -1.26 8.20 -1.07
C ASN A 55 -1.08 8.57 0.40
N GLN A 56 -1.17 7.63 1.33
CA GLN A 56 -0.92 7.90 2.76
C GLN A 56 0.52 8.32 3.04
N LEU A 57 1.50 7.69 2.39
CA LEU A 57 2.92 8.03 2.55
C LEU A 57 3.26 9.39 1.90
N LEU A 58 2.62 9.71 0.77
CA LEU A 58 2.86 10.95 0.02
C LEU A 58 1.99 12.13 0.49
N SER A 59 0.82 11.88 1.08
CA SER A 59 -0.07 12.92 1.59
C SER A 59 0.40 13.37 2.98
N LYS A 60 1.04 14.53 3.00
CA LYS A 60 1.50 15.21 4.22
C LYS A 60 0.32 15.48 5.18
N PRO A 61 0.52 15.43 6.51
CA PRO A 61 -0.25 16.31 7.39
C PRO A 61 0.19 17.75 7.15
N LYS A 62 -0.78 18.67 7.06
CA LYS A 62 -0.56 20.10 7.32
C LYS A 62 -0.45 20.32 8.83
#